data_AF-A0A0V8JHS2-F1
#
_entry.id   AF-A0A0V8JHS2-F1
#
_cell.length_a   1.000
_cell.length_b   1.000
_cell.length_c   1.000
_cell.angle_alpha   90.00
_cell.angle_beta   90.00
_cell.angle_gamma   90.00
#
_symmetry.space_group_name_H-M   'P 1'
#
loop_
_entity.id
_entity.type
_entity.pdbx_description
1 polymer ?
#
loop_
_entity_poly.entity_id
_entity_poly.type
_entity_poly.pdbx_seq_one_letter_code
_entity_poly.pdbx_strand_id
1 'polypeptide(L)'
;MALNKEDNQTENCDNIYATLVIFQFYFLHIILNRYLNKWSPKVVIVSSFIINVVYLSIFNFIKSPDTVYAQYIWQKGYWIPFVGWLFYFTVAYYCGKHYSEVLKFLNRHRLFVIIMPVITFMLVLVVSKVLVTVPWSSKRIDMILYSLSVIFFIIYVTSKLKTLPSIVMFISSYSFSIYLLHKAFLALIKVMHPPEWIGMYVYIISAFILSLLLSIIVSYFLNRLSIGKYLVGAIKIYKPKANYKLEEKKVS
;
A
#
# COMPACT_ATOMS: atom_id res chain seq x y z
N MET A 1 0.23 29.48 -16.26
CA MET A 1 -0.76 29.46 -15.14
C MET A 1 -1.71 28.26 -15.19
N ALA A 2 -2.00 27.66 -16.36
CA ALA A 2 -2.82 26.45 -16.48
C ALA A 2 -2.13 25.13 -16.03
N LEU A 3 -0.80 25.03 -16.20
CA LEU A 3 -0.03 23.81 -15.85
C LEU A 3 -0.05 23.46 -14.35
N ASN A 4 -0.16 24.46 -13.47
CA ASN A 4 -0.16 24.24 -12.01
C ASN A 4 -1.53 23.75 -11.47
N LYS A 5 -2.59 23.86 -12.28
CA LYS A 5 -3.95 23.45 -11.88
C LYS A 5 -4.20 21.97 -12.18
N GLU A 6 -3.59 21.44 -13.25
CA GLU A 6 -3.70 20.03 -13.63
C GLU A 6 -2.92 19.09 -12.70
N ASP A 7 -1.74 19.50 -12.21
CA ASP A 7 -0.95 18.72 -11.25
C ASP A 7 -1.65 18.61 -9.87
N ASN A 8 -2.28 19.70 -9.40
CA ASN A 8 -3.05 19.67 -8.15
C ASN A 8 -4.34 18.82 -8.25
N GLN A 9 -4.93 18.72 -9.44
CA GLN A 9 -6.16 17.96 -9.65
C GLN A 9 -5.88 16.48 -9.92
N THR A 10 -4.70 16.15 -10.47
CA THR A 10 -4.24 14.76 -10.65
C THR A 10 -3.83 14.11 -9.33
N GLU A 11 -3.16 14.83 -8.43
CA GLU A 11 -2.78 14.29 -7.10
C GLU A 11 -3.98 13.95 -6.19
N ASN A 12 -5.09 14.69 -6.31
CA ASN A 12 -6.32 14.47 -5.53
C ASN A 12 -7.08 13.19 -5.93
N CYS A 13 -6.87 12.68 -7.15
CA CYS A 13 -7.59 11.50 -7.64
C CYS A 13 -6.89 10.18 -7.30
N ASP A 14 -5.59 10.20 -6.98
CA ASP A 14 -4.80 8.98 -6.68
C ASP A 14 -5.36 8.13 -5.54
N ASN A 15 -5.89 8.77 -4.49
CA ASN A 15 -6.43 8.05 -3.35
C ASN A 15 -7.71 7.28 -3.71
N ILE A 16 -8.57 7.91 -4.51
CA ILE A 16 -9.81 7.31 -5.03
C ILE A 16 -9.45 6.11 -5.91
N TYR A 17 -8.43 6.25 -6.77
CA TYR A 17 -7.98 5.16 -7.62
C TYR A 17 -7.46 3.96 -6.83
N ALA A 18 -6.66 4.14 -5.77
CA ALA A 18 -6.22 2.98 -5.00
C ALA A 18 -7.35 2.36 -4.16
N THR A 19 -8.34 3.14 -3.70
CA THR A 19 -9.57 2.56 -3.13
C THR A 19 -10.34 1.72 -4.15
N LEU A 20 -10.41 2.16 -5.41
CA LEU A 20 -11.00 1.36 -6.49
C LEU A 20 -10.22 0.06 -6.74
N VAL A 21 -8.88 0.08 -6.70
CA VAL A 21 -8.05 -1.12 -6.81
C VAL A 21 -8.34 -2.10 -5.67
N ILE A 22 -8.50 -1.60 -4.43
CA ILE A 22 -8.88 -2.45 -3.28
C ILE A 22 -10.24 -3.13 -3.51
N PHE A 23 -11.23 -2.38 -4.03
CA PHE A 23 -12.53 -2.97 -4.39
C PHE A 23 -12.42 -4.02 -5.50
N GLN A 24 -11.59 -3.78 -6.52
CA GLN A 24 -11.33 -4.77 -7.58
C GLN A 24 -10.72 -6.05 -6.99
N PHE A 25 -9.80 -5.95 -6.04
CA PHE A 25 -9.23 -7.11 -5.36
C PHE A 25 -10.22 -7.86 -4.50
N TYR A 26 -11.18 -7.18 -3.87
CA TYR A 26 -12.26 -7.85 -3.15
C TYR A 26 -13.10 -8.72 -4.08
N PHE A 27 -13.50 -8.17 -5.23
CA PHE A 27 -14.24 -8.91 -6.25
C PHE A 27 -13.41 -10.05 -6.85
N LEU A 28 -12.15 -9.77 -7.16
CA LEU A 28 -11.19 -10.76 -7.67
C LEU A 28 -10.99 -11.90 -6.66
N HIS A 29 -10.93 -11.60 -5.36
CA HIS A 29 -10.87 -12.61 -4.32
C HIS A 29 -12.10 -13.51 -4.33
N ILE A 30 -13.32 -12.96 -4.40
CA ILE A 30 -14.54 -13.78 -4.43
C ILE A 30 -14.53 -14.75 -5.63
N ILE A 31 -14.15 -14.27 -6.82
CA ILE A 31 -14.13 -15.09 -8.04
C ILE A 31 -12.97 -16.09 -8.01
N LEU A 32 -11.75 -15.60 -7.79
CA LEU A 32 -10.54 -16.39 -7.94
C LEU A 32 -10.28 -17.30 -6.74
N ASN A 33 -10.86 -17.06 -5.55
CA ASN A 33 -10.61 -17.89 -4.37
C ASN A 33 -10.94 -19.38 -4.62
N ARG A 34 -11.98 -19.68 -5.41
CA ARG A 34 -12.31 -21.07 -5.76
C ARG A 34 -11.24 -21.73 -6.64
N TYR A 35 -10.60 -20.96 -7.53
CA TYR A 35 -9.58 -21.44 -8.47
C TYR A 35 -8.18 -21.46 -7.84
N LEU A 36 -7.77 -20.35 -7.21
CA LEU A 36 -6.50 -20.19 -6.49
C LEU A 36 -6.32 -21.24 -5.39
N ASN A 37 -7.43 -21.71 -4.80
CA ASN A 37 -7.35 -22.77 -3.82
C ASN A 37 -6.89 -24.12 -4.39
N LYS A 38 -7.18 -24.38 -5.67
CA LYS A 38 -6.85 -25.64 -6.35
C LYS A 38 -5.53 -25.56 -7.11
N TRP A 39 -5.15 -24.38 -7.56
CA TRP A 39 -3.94 -24.18 -8.35
C TRP A 39 -2.68 -24.16 -7.50
N SER A 40 -1.58 -24.67 -8.06
CA SER A 40 -0.29 -24.70 -7.38
C SER A 40 0.24 -23.27 -7.15
N PRO A 41 0.66 -22.91 -5.92
CA PRO A 41 1.12 -21.54 -5.60
C PRO A 41 2.24 -21.04 -6.52
N LYS A 42 3.21 -21.92 -6.86
CA LYS A 42 4.36 -21.55 -7.69
C LYS A 42 3.95 -21.09 -9.08
N VAL A 43 3.09 -21.84 -9.76
CA VAL A 43 2.64 -21.50 -11.12
C VAL A 43 1.88 -20.17 -11.13
N VAL A 44 0.98 -19.98 -10.16
CA VAL A 44 0.19 -18.76 -10.10
C VAL A 44 1.06 -17.53 -9.81
N ILE A 45 1.96 -17.60 -8.84
CA ILE A 45 2.86 -16.49 -8.48
C ILE A 45 3.81 -16.15 -9.64
N VAL A 46 4.36 -17.15 -10.34
CA VAL A 46 5.24 -16.90 -11.49
C VAL A 46 4.46 -16.31 -12.67
N SER A 47 3.28 -16.85 -12.97
CA SER A 47 2.44 -16.31 -14.06
C SER A 47 1.98 -14.88 -13.78
N SER A 48 1.56 -14.57 -12.54
CA SER A 48 1.16 -13.22 -12.15
C SER A 48 2.33 -12.25 -12.15
N PHE A 49 3.53 -12.70 -11.77
CA PHE A 49 4.77 -11.92 -11.89
C PHE A 49 5.05 -11.54 -13.34
N ILE A 50 5.04 -12.52 -14.25
CA ILE A 50 5.27 -12.28 -15.68
C ILE A 50 4.23 -11.31 -16.25
N ILE A 51 2.94 -11.53 -15.96
CA ILE A 51 1.86 -10.64 -16.41
C ILE A 51 2.10 -9.21 -15.91
N ASN A 52 2.45 -9.06 -14.64
CA ASN A 52 2.67 -7.75 -14.02
C ASN A 52 3.88 -7.01 -14.61
N VAL A 53 5.00 -7.72 -14.77
CA VAL A 53 6.24 -7.21 -15.38
C VAL A 53 6.01 -6.81 -16.83
N VAL A 54 5.37 -7.65 -17.63
CA VAL A 54 5.05 -7.35 -19.04
C VAL A 54 4.13 -6.14 -19.13
N TYR A 55 3.07 -6.12 -18.33
CA TYR A 55 2.10 -5.02 -18.29
C TYR A 55 2.80 -3.70 -17.96
N LEU A 56 3.58 -3.65 -16.87
CA LEU A 56 4.31 -2.44 -16.50
C LEU A 56 5.40 -2.09 -17.51
N SER A 57 6.06 -3.07 -18.14
CA SER A 57 7.06 -2.81 -19.17
C SER A 57 6.48 -2.07 -20.37
N ILE A 58 5.29 -2.46 -20.83
CA ILE A 58 4.59 -1.79 -21.93
C ILE A 58 4.41 -0.30 -21.61
N PHE A 59 3.89 0.02 -20.43
CA PHE A 59 3.62 1.42 -20.08
C PHE A 59 4.85 2.22 -19.66
N ASN A 60 5.91 1.58 -19.16
CA ASN A 60 7.13 2.29 -18.73
C ASN A 60 8.13 2.49 -19.90
N PHE A 61 8.17 1.60 -20.90
CA PHE A 61 9.17 1.64 -21.97
C PHE A 61 8.62 1.99 -23.35
N ILE A 62 7.34 1.70 -23.63
CA ILE A 62 6.73 2.02 -24.92
C ILE A 62 6.13 3.42 -24.84
N LYS A 63 6.46 4.28 -25.81
CA LYS A 63 5.86 5.61 -25.91
C LYS A 63 4.36 5.50 -26.18
N SER A 64 3.59 6.42 -25.61
CA SER A 64 2.17 6.51 -25.91
C SER A 64 1.94 6.72 -27.41
N PRO A 65 0.98 6.01 -28.02
CA PRO A 65 0.47 6.38 -29.34
C PRO A 65 -0.08 7.82 -29.36
N ASP A 66 0.00 8.49 -30.51
CA ASP A 66 -0.36 9.92 -30.70
C ASP A 66 -1.88 10.21 -30.73
N THR A 67 -2.70 9.34 -30.14
CA THR A 67 -4.14 9.58 -30.01
C THR A 67 -4.46 10.10 -28.61
N VAL A 68 -5.42 11.03 -28.51
CA VAL A 68 -5.85 11.61 -27.22
C VAL A 68 -6.29 10.53 -26.23
N TYR A 69 -7.01 9.51 -26.71
CA TYR A 69 -7.43 8.37 -25.87
C TYR A 69 -6.26 7.50 -25.43
N ALA A 70 -5.30 7.21 -26.31
CA ALA A 70 -4.14 6.42 -25.95
C ALA A 70 -3.25 7.16 -24.94
N GLN A 71 -3.05 8.47 -25.09
CA GLN A 71 -2.32 9.29 -24.12
C GLN A 71 -2.99 9.28 -22.75
N TYR A 72 -4.32 9.39 -22.68
CA TYR A 72 -5.05 9.27 -21.41
C TYR A 72 -4.85 7.89 -20.76
N ILE A 73 -4.90 6.81 -21.54
CA ILE A 73 -4.69 5.44 -21.03
C ILE A 73 -3.23 5.26 -20.57
N TRP A 74 -2.26 5.76 -21.33
CA TRP A 74 -0.83 5.66 -21.00
C TRP A 74 -0.41 6.52 -19.81
N GLN A 75 -1.07 7.65 -19.59
CA GLN A 75 -0.73 8.55 -18.49
C GLN A 75 -1.53 8.27 -17.21
N LYS A 76 -2.79 7.81 -17.34
CA LYS A 76 -3.72 7.67 -16.21
C LYS A 76 -4.39 6.30 -16.15
N GLY A 77 -4.76 5.75 -17.30
CA GLY A 77 -5.57 4.53 -17.39
C GLY A 77 -4.86 3.26 -16.95
N TYR A 78 -3.56 3.07 -17.21
CA TYR A 78 -2.88 1.81 -16.92
C TYR A 78 -2.78 1.46 -15.42
N TRP A 79 -3.07 2.43 -14.56
CA TRP A 79 -2.86 2.40 -13.12
C TRP A 79 -4.08 1.79 -12.42
N ILE A 80 -5.23 1.89 -13.09
CA ILE A 80 -6.57 1.56 -12.58
C ILE A 80 -6.85 0.06 -12.62
N PRO A 81 -6.44 -0.72 -13.65
CA PRO A 81 -6.67 -2.15 -13.69
C PRO A 81 -5.84 -2.90 -12.65
N PHE A 82 -6.48 -3.88 -11.99
CA PHE A 82 -5.85 -4.82 -11.07
C PHE A 82 -4.65 -5.60 -11.68
N VAL A 83 -4.50 -5.61 -13.00
CA VAL A 83 -3.40 -6.30 -13.73
C VAL A 83 -2.03 -5.78 -13.28
N GLY A 84 -1.90 -4.46 -13.14
CA GLY A 84 -0.69 -3.80 -12.62
C GLY A 84 -0.39 -4.12 -11.16
N TRP A 85 -1.29 -4.82 -10.46
CA TRP A 85 -1.15 -5.20 -9.06
C TRP A 85 -1.35 -6.70 -8.79
N LEU A 86 -1.59 -7.49 -9.85
CA LEU A 86 -1.98 -8.90 -9.75
C LEU A 86 -0.94 -9.75 -9.03
N PHE A 87 0.34 -9.48 -9.26
CA PHE A 87 1.43 -10.16 -8.59
C PHE A 87 1.31 -10.05 -7.06
N TYR A 88 1.17 -8.82 -6.56
CA TYR A 88 1.02 -8.57 -5.13
C TYR A 88 -0.19 -9.26 -4.53
N PHE A 89 -1.32 -9.23 -5.24
CA PHE A 89 -2.53 -9.92 -4.81
C PHE A 89 -2.29 -11.43 -4.64
N THR A 90 -1.68 -12.08 -5.63
CA THR A 90 -1.42 -13.53 -5.56
C THR A 90 -0.42 -13.89 -4.46
N VAL A 91 0.65 -13.10 -4.30
CA VAL A 91 1.62 -13.29 -3.20
C VAL A 91 0.91 -13.14 -1.86
N ALA A 92 0.14 -12.06 -1.65
CA ALA A 92 -0.58 -11.83 -0.40
C ALA A 92 -1.58 -12.97 -0.09
N TYR A 93 -2.31 -13.44 -1.10
CA TYR A 93 -3.25 -14.56 -0.96
C TYR A 93 -2.56 -15.85 -0.48
N TYR A 94 -1.48 -16.27 -1.15
CA TYR A 94 -0.77 -17.48 -0.77
C TYR A 94 0.03 -17.31 0.53
N CYS A 95 0.54 -16.12 0.82
CA CYS A 95 1.13 -15.78 2.11
C CYS A 95 0.13 -15.95 3.25
N GLY A 96 -1.12 -15.51 3.08
CA GLY A 96 -2.18 -15.73 4.05
C GLY A 96 -2.57 -17.20 4.18
N LYS A 97 -2.74 -17.90 3.06
CA LYS A 97 -3.15 -19.31 3.04
C LYS A 97 -2.10 -20.25 3.66
N HIS A 98 -0.83 -20.04 3.34
CA HIS A 98 0.30 -20.89 3.76
C HIS A 98 1.19 -20.17 4.78
N TYR A 99 0.60 -19.39 5.70
CA TYR A 99 1.33 -18.50 6.59
C TYR A 99 2.43 -19.19 7.41
N SER A 100 2.16 -20.38 7.95
CA SER A 100 3.12 -21.14 8.75
C SER A 100 4.32 -21.63 7.93
N GLU A 101 4.10 -22.06 6.69
CA GLU A 101 5.15 -22.51 5.76
C GLU A 101 6.01 -21.34 5.29
N VAL A 102 5.37 -20.21 4.95
CA VAL A 102 6.04 -18.96 4.59
C VAL A 102 6.92 -18.49 5.75
N LEU A 103 6.41 -18.55 6.98
CA LEU A 103 7.19 -18.17 8.15
C LEU A 103 8.41 -19.09 8.36
N LYS A 104 8.27 -20.40 8.15
CA LYS A 104 9.41 -21.34 8.18
C LYS A 104 10.42 -21.00 7.09
N PHE A 105 9.97 -20.68 5.88
CA PHE A 105 10.83 -20.29 4.76
C PHE A 105 11.60 -18.99 5.05
N LEU A 106 10.93 -17.97 5.57
CA LEU A 106 11.56 -16.68 5.93
C LEU A 106 12.57 -16.85 7.06
N ASN A 107 12.27 -17.68 8.07
CA ASN A 107 13.20 -17.97 9.15
C ASN A 107 14.43 -18.75 8.69
N ARG A 108 14.26 -19.71 7.78
CA ARG A 108 15.37 -20.48 7.18
C ARG A 108 16.31 -19.56 6.39
N HIS A 109 15.77 -18.56 5.69
CA HIS A 109 16.53 -17.63 4.85
C HIS A 109 16.63 -16.23 5.48
N ARG A 110 16.74 -16.13 6.81
CA ARG A 110 16.68 -14.85 7.54
C ARG A 110 17.65 -13.78 7.01
N LEU A 111 18.87 -14.18 6.64
CA LEU A 111 19.88 -13.25 6.15
C LEU A 111 19.45 -12.63 4.82
N PHE A 112 18.90 -13.45 3.93
CA PHE A 112 18.35 -13.00 2.66
C PHE A 112 17.19 -12.03 2.86
N VAL A 113 16.28 -12.33 3.80
CA VAL A 113 15.12 -11.47 4.11
C VAL A 113 15.54 -10.10 4.65
N ILE A 114 16.61 -10.03 5.44
CA ILE A 114 17.12 -8.77 6.01
C ILE A 114 17.89 -7.95 4.97
N ILE A 115 18.69 -8.60 4.12
CA ILE A 115 19.56 -7.92 3.15
C ILE A 115 18.79 -7.51 1.89
N MET A 116 17.80 -8.29 1.44
CA MET A 116 17.09 -8.03 0.19
C MET A 116 16.48 -6.62 0.07
N PRO A 117 15.81 -6.06 1.10
CA PRO A 117 15.30 -4.69 1.03
C PRO A 117 16.37 -3.64 0.72
N VAL A 118 17.58 -3.83 1.26
CA VAL A 118 18.71 -2.92 1.00
C VAL A 118 19.19 -3.06 -0.44
N ILE A 119 19.35 -4.29 -0.92
CA ILE A 119 19.79 -4.56 -2.30
C ILE A 119 18.78 -4.02 -3.32
N THR A 120 17.50 -4.32 -3.13
CA THR A 120 16.44 -3.86 -4.03
C THR A 120 16.26 -2.34 -3.96
N PHE A 121 16.45 -1.71 -2.80
CA PHE A 121 16.48 -0.25 -2.68
C PHE A 121 17.64 0.36 -3.47
N MET A 122 18.85 -0.19 -3.36
CA MET A 122 20.00 0.25 -4.14
C MET A 122 19.76 0.09 -5.64
N LEU A 123 19.11 -1.00 -6.05
CA LEU A 123 18.68 -1.20 -7.44
C LEU A 123 17.74 -0.09 -7.90
N VAL A 124 16.73 0.27 -7.09
CA VAL A 124 15.82 1.39 -7.40
C VAL A 124 16.59 2.71 -7.57
N LEU A 125 17.59 2.98 -6.72
CA LEU A 125 18.41 4.19 -6.84
C LEU A 125 19.24 4.21 -8.14
N VAL A 126 19.86 3.08 -8.49
CA VAL A 126 20.66 2.96 -9.73
C VAL A 126 19.76 3.12 -10.95
N VAL A 127 18.62 2.42 -11.00
CA VAL A 127 17.65 2.51 -12.10
C VAL A 127 17.13 3.95 -12.22
N SER A 128 16.87 4.64 -11.11
CA SER A 128 16.42 6.04 -11.14
C SER A 128 17.44 7.01 -11.72
N LYS A 129 18.74 6.73 -11.55
CA LYS A 129 19.82 7.56 -12.12
C LYS A 129 20.08 7.25 -13.60
N VAL A 130 19.96 5.99 -14.00
CA VAL A 130 20.27 5.54 -15.37
C VAL A 130 19.07 5.72 -16.31
N LEU A 131 17.86 5.39 -15.85
CA LEU A 131 16.61 5.59 -16.58
C LEU A 131 15.93 6.88 -16.14
N VAL A 132 16.52 8.01 -16.56
CA VAL A 132 16.04 9.38 -16.31
C VAL A 132 14.60 9.61 -16.83
N THR A 133 14.10 8.73 -17.69
CA THR A 133 12.81 8.88 -18.39
C THR A 133 11.60 8.36 -17.60
N VAL A 134 11.78 7.71 -16.45
CA VAL A 134 10.67 7.13 -15.69
C VAL A 134 10.33 8.02 -14.49
N PRO A 135 9.11 8.61 -14.41
CA PRO A 135 8.72 9.47 -13.30
C PRO A 135 8.78 8.74 -11.96
N TRP A 136 9.13 9.47 -10.90
CA TRP A 136 9.18 8.96 -9.52
C TRP A 136 7.78 8.55 -9.07
N SER A 137 7.46 7.27 -9.24
CA SER A 137 6.15 6.71 -8.94
C SER A 137 6.30 5.29 -8.40
N SER A 138 5.39 4.88 -7.53
CA SER A 138 5.33 3.50 -6.99
C SER A 138 5.00 2.44 -8.06
N LYS A 139 4.83 2.87 -9.33
CA LYS A 139 4.31 2.09 -10.47
C LYS A 139 5.41 1.66 -11.44
N ARG A 140 6.66 1.79 -11.00
CA ARG A 140 7.83 1.38 -11.76
C ARG A 140 8.08 -0.11 -11.60
N ILE A 141 8.66 -0.71 -12.61
CA ILE A 141 8.92 -2.15 -12.65
C ILE A 141 9.90 -2.61 -11.56
N ASP A 142 10.88 -1.78 -11.20
CA ASP A 142 11.86 -2.02 -10.15
C ASP A 142 11.24 -1.98 -8.74
N MET A 143 10.13 -1.26 -8.57
CA MET A 143 9.39 -1.25 -7.30
C MET A 143 8.75 -2.60 -6.98
N ILE A 144 8.53 -3.49 -7.95
CA ILE A 144 7.99 -4.84 -7.72
C ILE A 144 8.86 -5.63 -6.75
N LEU A 145 10.16 -5.67 -7.02
CA LEU A 145 11.12 -6.41 -6.20
C LEU A 145 11.34 -5.73 -4.85
N TYR A 146 11.43 -4.39 -4.84
CA TYR A 146 11.60 -3.63 -3.61
C TYR A 146 10.43 -3.85 -2.64
N SER A 147 9.21 -3.60 -3.08
CA SER A 147 8.01 -3.79 -2.26
C SER A 147 7.84 -5.23 -1.78
N LEU A 148 8.10 -6.24 -2.62
CA LEU A 148 8.06 -7.65 -2.20
C LEU A 148 9.05 -7.94 -1.07
N SER A 149 10.29 -7.45 -1.21
CA SER A 149 11.33 -7.64 -0.18
C SER A 149 10.96 -6.95 1.14
N VAL A 150 10.39 -5.74 1.08
CA VAL A 150 9.92 -5.02 2.26
C VAL A 150 8.73 -5.75 2.92
N ILE A 151 7.79 -6.29 2.14
CA ILE A 151 6.66 -7.07 2.67
C ILE A 151 7.18 -8.29 3.45
N PHE A 152 8.10 -9.07 2.87
CA PHE A 152 8.68 -10.24 3.55
C PHE A 152 9.50 -9.84 4.78
N PHE A 153 10.22 -8.72 4.72
CA PHE A 153 10.93 -8.18 5.87
C PHE A 153 9.96 -7.80 7.00
N ILE A 154 8.87 -7.10 6.70
CA ILE A 154 7.84 -6.73 7.68
C ILE A 154 7.20 -7.98 8.28
N ILE A 155 6.81 -8.97 7.46
CA ILE A 155 6.27 -10.25 7.96
C ILE A 155 7.27 -10.94 8.89
N TYR A 156 8.55 -10.98 8.51
CA TYR A 156 9.59 -11.57 9.35
C TYR A 156 9.75 -10.83 10.68
N VAL A 157 9.88 -9.50 10.67
CA VAL A 157 10.04 -8.71 11.90
C VAL A 157 8.81 -8.84 12.79
N THR A 158 7.61 -8.69 12.23
CA THR A 158 6.35 -8.78 12.99
C THR A 158 6.12 -10.17 13.56
N SER A 159 6.57 -11.23 12.89
CA SER A 159 6.50 -12.61 13.41
C SER A 159 7.36 -12.86 14.65
N LYS A 160 8.38 -12.03 14.90
CA LYS A 160 9.27 -12.12 16.07
C LYS A 160 8.74 -11.32 17.26
N LEU A 161 7.79 -10.41 17.03
CA LEU A 161 7.16 -9.65 18.09
C LEU A 161 6.14 -10.54 18.81
N LYS A 162 6.31 -10.69 20.14
CA LYS A 162 5.38 -11.47 20.97
C LYS A 162 3.98 -10.86 21.01
N THR A 163 3.91 -9.52 20.98
CA THR A 163 2.67 -8.74 21.02
C THR A 163 2.85 -7.49 20.16
N LEU A 164 1.84 -7.13 19.37
CA LEU A 164 1.86 -5.84 18.67
C LEU A 164 1.71 -4.69 19.68
N PRO A 165 2.54 -3.64 19.60
CA PRO A 165 2.41 -2.48 20.47
C PRO A 165 1.04 -1.80 20.31
N SER A 166 0.47 -1.31 21.40
CA SER A 166 -0.84 -0.63 21.39
C SER A 166 -0.89 0.57 20.42
N ILE A 167 0.23 1.27 20.22
CA ILE A 167 0.35 2.39 19.27
C ILE A 167 0.15 1.91 17.83
N VAL A 168 0.77 0.78 17.45
CA VAL A 168 0.64 0.20 16.11
C VAL A 168 -0.81 -0.22 15.86
N MET A 169 -1.44 -0.84 16.86
CA MET A 169 -2.85 -1.23 16.80
C MET A 169 -3.78 -0.02 16.68
N PHE A 170 -3.50 1.05 17.42
CA PHE A 170 -4.25 2.31 17.33
C PHE A 170 -4.16 2.90 15.92
N ILE A 171 -2.96 3.13 15.40
CA ILE A 171 -2.75 3.68 14.05
C ILE A 171 -3.38 2.77 13.00
N SER A 172 -3.22 1.44 13.11
CA SER A 172 -3.83 0.49 12.19
C SER A 172 -5.35 0.59 12.15
N SER A 173 -6.00 0.93 13.27
CA SER A 173 -7.47 1.06 13.35
C SER A 173 -8.00 2.28 12.60
N TYR A 174 -7.15 3.31 12.42
CA TYR A 174 -7.46 4.52 11.66
C TYR A 174 -6.80 4.55 10.27
N SER A 175 -5.98 3.55 9.93
CA SER A 175 -5.16 3.54 8.71
C SER A 175 -5.96 3.82 7.44
N PHE A 176 -7.12 3.18 7.27
CA PHE A 176 -8.00 3.42 6.13
C PHE A 176 -8.59 4.84 6.12
N SER A 177 -9.03 5.34 7.28
CA SER A 177 -9.55 6.70 7.39
C SER A 177 -8.49 7.77 7.13
N ILE A 178 -7.28 7.57 7.66
CA ILE A 178 -6.11 8.42 7.43
C ILE A 178 -5.77 8.42 5.95
N TYR A 179 -5.71 7.24 5.33
CA TYR A 179 -5.45 7.11 3.90
C TYR A 179 -6.47 7.90 3.06
N LEU A 180 -7.77 7.85 3.40
CA LEU A 180 -8.78 8.58 2.66
C LEU A 180 -8.70 10.10 2.89
N LEU A 181 -8.57 10.54 4.14
CA LEU A 181 -8.74 11.94 4.53
C LEU A 181 -7.45 12.78 4.43
N HIS A 182 -6.26 12.18 4.55
CA HIS A 182 -5.02 12.96 4.68
C HIS A 182 -4.78 13.92 3.51
N LYS A 183 -5.03 13.50 2.26
CA LYS A 183 -4.87 14.39 1.09
C LYS A 183 -5.89 15.53 1.07
N ALA A 184 -7.13 15.27 1.51
CA ALA A 184 -8.13 16.34 1.64
C ALA A 184 -7.64 17.40 2.65
N PHE A 185 -7.08 16.98 3.78
CA PHE A 185 -6.49 17.92 4.74
C PHE A 185 -5.21 18.59 4.23
N LEU A 186 -4.33 17.89 3.51
CA LEU A 186 -3.17 18.52 2.87
C LEU A 186 -3.59 19.59 1.85
N ALA A 187 -4.65 19.33 1.07
CA ALA A 187 -5.20 20.32 0.15
C ALA A 187 -5.74 21.55 0.89
N LEU A 188 -6.45 21.35 2.01
CA LEU A 188 -6.92 22.45 2.87
C LEU A 188 -5.76 23.26 3.47
N ILE A 189 -4.73 22.58 3.98
CA ILE A 189 -3.53 23.21 4.55
C ILE A 189 -2.77 24.01 3.48
N LYS A 190 -2.72 23.52 2.24
CA LYS A 190 -2.09 24.21 1.10
C LYS A 190 -2.84 25.51 0.74
N VAL A 191 -4.17 25.52 0.82
CA VAL A 191 -4.99 26.72 0.57
C VAL A 191 -4.74 27.81 1.62
N MET A 192 -4.43 27.44 2.86
CA MET A 192 -4.15 28.42 3.92
C MET A 192 -2.82 29.18 3.74
N HIS A 193 -1.99 28.77 2.76
CA HIS A 193 -0.64 29.25 2.48
C HIS A 193 0.33 29.13 3.68
N PRO A 194 1.57 28.67 3.46
CA PRO A 194 2.56 28.66 4.53
C PRO A 194 2.87 30.10 4.97
N PRO A 195 2.91 30.39 6.29
CA PRO A 195 3.43 31.66 6.78
C PRO A 195 4.89 31.84 6.32
N GLU A 196 5.26 33.04 5.88
CA GLU A 196 6.58 33.33 5.29
C GLU A 196 7.76 33.07 6.25
N TRP A 197 7.50 33.05 7.55
CA TRP A 197 8.50 32.79 8.60
C TRP A 197 8.78 31.30 8.86
N ILE A 198 8.01 30.39 8.26
CA ILE A 198 8.19 28.94 8.45
C ILE A 198 9.08 28.36 7.34
N GLY A 199 10.22 27.80 7.72
CA GLY A 199 11.09 27.07 6.80
C GLY A 199 10.40 25.83 6.19
N MET A 200 10.75 25.49 4.95
CA MET A 200 10.12 24.41 4.18
C MET A 200 10.04 23.06 4.92
N TYR A 201 11.10 22.66 5.64
CA TYR A 201 11.12 21.41 6.40
C TYR A 201 10.11 21.42 7.56
N VAL A 202 10.00 22.54 8.27
CA VAL A 202 9.04 22.72 9.36
C VAL A 202 7.62 22.69 8.83
N TYR A 203 7.39 23.32 7.66
CA TYR A 203 6.09 23.24 6.97
C TYR A 203 5.72 21.80 6.59
N ILE A 204 6.64 21.03 6.00
CA ILE A 204 6.37 19.64 5.62
C ILE A 204 6.02 18.78 6.83
N ILE A 205 6.81 18.87 7.90
CA ILE A 205 6.60 18.09 9.13
C ILE A 205 5.28 18.49 9.80
N SER A 206 5.01 19.79 9.93
CA SER A 206 3.77 20.29 10.53
C SER A 206 2.54 19.93 9.69
N ALA A 207 2.59 20.06 8.37
CA ALA A 207 1.51 19.66 7.47
C ALA A 207 1.23 18.15 7.55
N PHE A 208 2.29 17.34 7.65
CA PHE A 208 2.16 15.89 7.86
C PHE A 208 1.48 15.57 9.19
N ILE A 209 1.97 16.12 10.30
CA ILE A 209 1.40 15.88 11.64
C ILE A 209 -0.05 16.38 11.70
N LEU A 210 -0.32 17.58 11.19
CA LEU A 210 -1.64 18.20 11.23
C LEU A 210 -2.64 17.42 10.38
N SER A 211 -2.28 17.03 9.15
CA SER A 211 -3.15 16.21 8.29
C SER A 211 -3.47 14.85 8.93
N LEU A 212 -2.50 14.23 9.61
CA LEU A 212 -2.69 12.96 10.31
C LEU A 212 -3.63 13.12 11.51
N LEU A 213 -3.41 14.13 12.36
CA LEU A 213 -4.26 14.40 13.52
C LEU A 213 -5.70 14.75 13.11
N LEU A 214 -5.86 15.64 12.13
CA LEU A 214 -7.18 16.00 11.59
C LEU A 214 -7.91 14.78 11.01
N SER A 215 -7.19 13.89 10.32
CA SER A 215 -7.77 12.64 9.81
C SER A 215 -8.30 11.74 10.91
N ILE A 216 -7.57 11.61 12.02
CA ILE A 216 -7.99 10.80 13.17
C ILE A 216 -9.21 11.45 13.85
N ILE A 217 -9.15 12.75 14.12
CA ILE A 217 -10.20 13.50 14.81
C ILE A 217 -11.50 13.45 14.01
N VAL A 218 -11.45 13.80 12.72
CA VAL A 218 -12.64 13.81 11.87
C VAL A 218 -13.18 12.41 11.67
N SER A 219 -12.32 11.39 11.49
CA SER A 219 -12.78 10.00 11.43
C SER A 219 -13.49 9.55 12.71
N TYR A 220 -12.97 9.94 13.88
CA TYR A 220 -13.58 9.65 15.17
C TYR A 220 -14.98 10.24 15.29
N PHE A 221 -15.17 11.49 14.90
CA PHE A 221 -16.49 12.14 14.92
C PHE A 221 -17.43 11.54 13.88
N LEU A 222 -16.97 11.30 12.65
CA LEU A 222 -17.79 10.72 11.59
C LEU A 222 -18.23 9.29 11.93
N ASN A 223 -17.40 8.49 12.62
CA ASN A 223 -17.80 7.15 13.07
C ASN A 223 -18.93 7.15 14.12
N ARG A 224 -19.25 8.30 14.74
CA ARG A 224 -20.43 8.42 15.62
C ARG A 224 -21.74 8.55 14.81
N LEU A 225 -21.67 9.00 13.56
CA LEU A 225 -22.82 9.07 12.67
C LEU A 225 -23.13 7.69 12.08
N SER A 226 -24.42 7.39 11.88
CA SER A 226 -24.89 6.11 11.32
C SER A 226 -24.31 5.82 9.93
N ILE A 227 -24.18 6.86 9.09
CA ILE A 227 -23.64 6.77 7.72
C ILE A 227 -22.13 6.97 7.68
N GLY A 228 -21.56 7.73 8.62
CA GLY A 228 -20.15 8.11 8.57
C GLY A 228 -19.17 6.93 8.65
N LYS A 229 -19.58 5.81 9.29
CA LYS A 229 -18.81 4.55 9.32
C LYS A 229 -18.55 3.95 7.94
N TYR A 230 -19.44 4.19 6.96
CA TYR A 230 -19.28 3.70 5.60
C TYR A 230 -18.40 4.62 4.74
N LEU A 231 -18.32 5.91 5.09
CA LEU A 231 -17.51 6.89 4.37
C LEU A 231 -16.04 6.81 4.75
N VAL A 232 -15.72 6.76 6.06
CA VAL A 232 -14.33 6.77 6.55
C VAL A 232 -13.81 5.40 6.94
N GLY A 233 -14.64 4.36 6.80
CA GLY A 233 -14.38 3.02 7.32
C GLY A 233 -14.70 2.90 8.81
N ALA A 234 -15.13 1.70 9.21
CA ALA A 234 -15.47 1.41 10.60
C ALA A 234 -14.19 1.30 11.44
N ILE A 235 -14.08 2.15 12.48
CA ILE A 235 -12.98 2.05 13.43
C ILE A 235 -13.19 0.81 14.28
N LYS A 236 -12.25 -0.15 14.19
CA LYS A 236 -12.26 -1.32 15.07
C LYS A 236 -11.66 -0.93 16.42
N ILE A 237 -12.51 -0.82 17.44
CA ILE A 237 -12.03 -0.66 18.82
C ILE A 237 -11.43 -1.99 19.27
N TYR A 238 -10.11 -2.09 19.24
CA TYR A 238 -9.42 -3.25 19.75
C TYR A 238 -9.45 -3.24 21.28
N LYS A 239 -10.21 -4.15 21.88
CA LYS A 239 -10.06 -4.45 23.30
C LYS A 239 -8.82 -5.34 23.44
N PRO A 240 -7.76 -4.93 24.16
CA PRO A 240 -6.68 -5.85 24.47
C PRO A 240 -7.28 -7.07 25.13
N LYS A 241 -6.99 -8.28 24.62
CA LYS A 241 -7.34 -9.52 25.30
C LYS A 241 -6.78 -9.41 26.72
N ALA A 242 -7.66 -9.24 27.70
CA ALA A 242 -7.29 -9.38 29.10
C ALA A 242 -6.55 -10.71 29.24
N ASN A 243 -5.42 -10.70 29.94
CA ASN A 243 -4.60 -11.88 30.21
C ASN A 243 -5.49 -13.09 30.53
N TYR A 244 -5.64 -14.02 29.58
CA TYR A 244 -6.01 -15.37 29.94
C TYR A 244 -4.81 -15.90 30.71
N LYS A 245 -4.92 -15.88 32.05
CA LYS A 245 -4.12 -16.75 32.90
C LYS A 245 -4.19 -18.13 32.27
N LEU A 246 -3.03 -18.69 31.94
CA LEU A 246 -2.89 -20.09 31.60
C LEU A 246 -3.24 -20.86 32.88
N GLU A 247 -4.54 -21.11 33.10
CA GLU A 247 -4.98 -22.06 34.12
C GLU A 247 -4.61 -23.46 33.63
N GLU A 248 -3.85 -24.09 34.53
CA GLU A 248 -3.34 -25.45 34.58
C GLU A 248 -4.00 -26.48 33.64
N LYS A 249 -3.14 -27.16 32.88
CA LYS A 249 -3.33 -28.61 32.68
C LYS A 249 -2.12 -29.34 33.26
N LYS A 250 -2.19 -29.61 34.58
CA LYS A 250 -1.46 -30.74 35.17
C LYS A 250 -1.96 -32.00 34.48
N VAL A 251 -1.08 -32.66 33.74
CA VAL A 251 -1.26 -34.06 33.36
C VAL A 251 -0.56 -34.86 34.43
N SER A 252 -1.35 -35.44 35.33
CA SER A 252 -1.01 -36.63 36.10
C SER A 252 -0.85 -37.83 35.17
#